data_AF-A0A656GJP1-F1
#
_entry.id   AF-A0A656GJP1-F1
#
_cell.length_a   1.000
_cell.length_b   1.000
_cell.length_c   1.000
_cell.angle_alpha   90.00
_cell.angle_beta   90.00
_cell.angle_gamma   90.00
#
_symmetry.space_group_name_H-M   'P 1'
#
loop_
_entity.id
_entity.type
_entity.pdbx_description
1 polymer ?
#
loop_
_entity_poly.entity_id
_entity_poly.type
_entity_poly.pdbx_seq_one_letter_code
_entity_poly.pdbx_strand_id
1 'polypeptide(L)'
;ARLDALLAIMTTLSDTCVLHRAGIEGLHTMQRGAQHVLDVGGSASLAGRRALNQLDQQLLALNASPGGAADLLAACLFIDGLEPALGRVSRSV
;
A
#
# COMPACT_ATOMS: atom_id res chain seq x y z
N ALA A 1 -2.03 3.21 10.65
CA ALA A 1 -1.12 2.05 10.77
C ALA A 1 -1.23 1.10 9.58
N ARG A 2 -2.16 0.12 9.53
CA ARG A 2 -2.23 -0.85 8.40
C ARG A 2 -2.45 -0.18 7.03
N LEU A 3 -3.29 0.86 7.00
CA LEU A 3 -3.59 1.57 5.77
C LEU A 3 -2.40 2.42 5.29
N ASP A 4 -1.67 3.05 6.21
CA ASP A 4 -0.41 3.73 5.89
C ASP A 4 0.68 2.74 5.45
N ALA A 5 0.70 1.53 6.01
CA ALA A 5 1.59 0.46 5.57
C ALA A 5 1.26 0.00 4.13
N LEU A 6 -0.03 -0.14 3.79
CA LEU A 6 -0.45 -0.41 2.40
C LEU A 6 0.07 0.68 1.45
N LEU A 7 -0.16 1.95 1.81
CA LEU A 7 0.28 3.09 1.03
C LEU A 7 1.80 3.10 0.86
N ALA A 8 2.55 2.80 1.94
CA ALA A 8 4.01 2.69 1.89
C ALA A 8 4.46 1.60 0.90
N ILE A 9 3.82 0.42 0.88
CA ILE A 9 4.09 -0.62 -0.11
C ILE A 9 3.80 -0.11 -1.52
N MET A 10 2.64 0.51 -1.72
CA MET A 10 2.21 1.06 -3.01
C MET A 10 3.16 2.12 -3.58
N THR A 11 3.95 2.82 -2.75
CA THR A 11 4.92 3.83 -3.24
C THR A 11 6.08 3.25 -4.04
N THR A 12 6.43 1.98 -3.83
CA THR A 12 7.64 1.37 -4.39
C THR A 12 7.40 0.08 -5.16
N LEU A 13 6.31 -0.64 -4.86
CA LEU A 13 6.03 -1.91 -5.52
C LEU A 13 5.65 -1.70 -6.99
N SER A 14 6.32 -2.42 -7.89
CA SER A 14 5.89 -2.61 -9.27
C SER A 14 4.73 -3.60 -9.31
N ASP A 15 3.54 -3.15 -8.88
CA ASP A 15 2.35 -3.99 -8.76
C ASP A 15 1.91 -4.54 -10.13
N THR A 16 2.01 -5.85 -10.30
CA THR A 16 1.72 -6.53 -11.57
C THR A 16 0.22 -6.54 -11.88
N CYS A 17 -0.66 -6.49 -10.88
CA CYS A 17 -2.10 -6.36 -11.11
C CYS A 17 -2.43 -4.98 -11.69
N VAL A 18 -1.78 -3.92 -11.19
CA VAL A 18 -1.92 -2.57 -11.75
C VAL A 18 -1.33 -2.50 -13.15
N LEU A 19 -0.11 -2.99 -13.35
CA LEU A 19 0.54 -3.01 -14.67
C LEU A 19 -0.31 -3.74 -15.72
N HIS A 20 -0.90 -4.88 -15.35
CA HIS A 20 -1.74 -5.67 -16.26
C HIS A 20 -3.02 -4.92 -16.67
N ARG A 21 -3.66 -4.19 -15.75
CA ARG A 21 -4.98 -3.58 -15.99
C ARG A 21 -4.92 -2.13 -16.49
N ALA A 22 -3.91 -1.38 -16.05
CA ALA A 22 -3.80 0.06 -16.26
C ALA A 22 -2.41 0.51 -16.76
N GLY A 23 -1.50 -0.44 -17.02
CA GLY A 23 -0.17 -0.15 -17.56
C GLY A 23 0.72 0.67 -16.64
N ILE A 24 1.77 1.24 -17.24
CA ILE A 24 2.76 2.07 -16.54
C ILE A 24 2.14 3.37 -16.01
N GLU A 25 1.14 3.93 -16.70
CA GLU A 25 0.42 5.11 -16.24
C GLU A 25 -0.33 4.83 -14.92
N GLY A 26 -1.05 3.70 -14.85
CA GLY A 26 -1.71 3.26 -13.63
C GLY A 26 -0.71 3.05 -12.48
N LEU A 27 0.44 2.43 -12.77
CA LEU A 27 1.48 2.21 -11.77
C LEU A 27 2.02 3.53 -11.20
N HIS A 28 2.35 4.49 -12.06
CA HIS A 28 2.84 5.80 -11.61
C HIS A 28 1.77 6.62 -10.89
N THR A 29 0.50 6.50 -11.29
CA THR A 29 -0.61 7.15 -10.59
C THR A 29 -0.76 6.59 -9.19
N MET A 30 -0.73 5.27 -9.04
CA MET A 30 -0.73 4.59 -7.74
C MET A 30 0.43 5.05 -6.86
N GLN A 31 1.66 4.96 -7.36
CA GLN A 31 2.87 5.27 -6.58
C GLN A 31 2.90 6.73 -6.11
N ARG A 32 2.65 7.67 -7.03
CA ARG A 32 2.67 9.11 -6.70
C ARG A 32 1.52 9.50 -5.78
N GLY A 33 0.33 8.97 -6.02
CA GLY A 33 -0.82 9.25 -5.18
C GLY A 33 -0.63 8.68 -3.77
N ALA A 34 -0.12 7.46 -3.63
CA ALA A 34 0.17 6.87 -2.34
C ALA A 34 1.23 7.68 -1.56
N GLN A 35 2.30 8.11 -2.24
CA GLN A 35 3.32 8.98 -1.64
C GLN A 35 2.70 10.31 -1.17
N HIS A 36 1.86 10.93 -1.99
CA HIS A 36 1.19 12.18 -1.63
C HIS A 36 0.34 12.03 -0.36
N VAL A 37 -0.41 10.93 -0.22
CA VAL A 37 -1.20 10.65 1.00
C VAL A 37 -0.31 10.62 2.24
N LEU A 38 0.85 9.98 2.15
CA LEU A 38 1.80 9.90 3.26
C LEU A 38 2.40 11.28 3.57
N ASP A 39 2.79 12.03 2.54
CA ASP A 39 3.40 13.37 2.67
C ASP A 39 2.47 14.37 3.38
N VAL A 40 1.15 14.27 3.16
CA VAL A 40 0.16 15.15 3.82
C VAL A 40 -0.31 14.63 5.19
N GLY A 41 0.40 13.66 5.78
CA GLY A 41 0.18 13.18 7.14
C GLY A 41 -0.57 11.85 7.26
N GLY A 42 -0.64 11.06 6.18
CA GLY A 42 -1.20 9.72 6.18
C GLY A 42 -2.71 9.65 6.43
N SER A 43 -3.23 8.42 6.45
CA SER A 43 -4.67 8.11 6.56
C SER A 43 -5.33 8.58 7.86
N ALA A 44 -4.54 8.90 8.90
CA ALA A 44 -5.06 9.42 10.16
C ALA A 44 -5.39 10.93 10.10
N SER A 45 -4.75 11.67 9.20
CA SER A 45 -4.95 13.12 9.07
C SER A 45 -6.19 13.44 8.22
N LEU A 46 -6.74 14.66 8.37
CA LEU A 46 -7.83 15.12 7.50
C LEU A 46 -7.35 15.30 6.04
N ALA A 47 -6.16 15.87 5.85
CA ALA A 47 -5.57 16.07 4.53
C ALA A 47 -5.29 14.73 3.84
N GLY A 48 -4.69 13.78 4.55
CA GLY A 48 -4.41 12.46 4.00
C GLY A 48 -5.65 11.65 3.67
N ARG A 49 -6.74 11.74 4.44
CA ARG A 49 -8.02 11.12 4.04
C ARG A 49 -8.59 11.70 2.75
N ARG A 50 -8.46 13.01 2.54
CA ARG A 50 -8.89 13.65 1.28
C ARG A 50 -8.02 13.20 0.11
N ALA A 51 -6.71 13.19 0.28
CA ALA A 51 -5.77 12.69 -0.72
C ALA A 51 -6.00 11.20 -1.02
N LEU A 52 -6.32 10.39 -0.01
CA LEU A 52 -6.60 8.97 -0.16
C LEU A 52 -7.87 8.74 -0.98
N ASN A 53 -8.93 9.49 -0.70
CA ASN A 53 -10.15 9.43 -1.50
C ASN A 53 -9.87 9.85 -2.95
N GLN A 54 -9.06 10.90 -3.16
CA GLN A 54 -8.68 11.31 -4.52
C GLN A 54 -7.90 10.22 -5.25
N LEU A 55 -6.93 9.59 -4.58
CA LEU A 55 -6.19 8.44 -5.11
C LEU A 55 -7.11 7.29 -5.48
N ASP A 56 -8.04 6.92 -4.58
CA ASP A 56 -9.01 5.85 -4.82
C ASP A 56 -9.85 6.11 -6.08
N GLN A 57 -10.37 7.34 -6.23
CA GLN A 57 -11.12 7.73 -7.42
C GLN A 57 -10.28 7.68 -8.70
N GLN A 58 -9.01 8.08 -8.64
CA GLN A 58 -8.08 7.98 -9.78
C GLN A 58 -7.83 6.52 -10.18
N LEU A 59 -7.60 5.63 -9.21
CA LEU A 59 -7.38 4.21 -9.49
C LEU A 59 -8.64 3.54 -10.05
N LEU A 60 -9.82 3.88 -9.52
CA LEU A 60 -11.10 3.41 -10.07
C LEU A 60 -11.30 3.86 -11.52
N ALA A 61 -11.04 5.13 -11.82
CA ALA A 61 -11.16 5.66 -13.18
C ALA A 61 -10.20 4.99 -14.17
N LEU A 62 -9.01 4.60 -13.71
CA LEU A 62 -8.01 3.88 -14.50
C LEU A 62 -8.24 2.36 -14.53
N ASN A 63 -9.28 1.85 -13.86
CA ASN A 63 -9.50 0.41 -13.66
C ASN A 63 -8.26 -0.28 -13.04
N ALA A 64 -7.50 0.44 -12.21
CA ALA A 64 -6.30 -0.03 -11.53
C ALA A 64 -6.68 -0.58 -10.14
N SER A 65 -6.19 -1.76 -9.78
CA SER A 65 -6.32 -2.28 -8.40
C SER A 65 -4.95 -2.67 -7.88
N PRO A 66 -4.51 -2.15 -6.72
CA PRO A 66 -3.22 -2.46 -6.08
C PRO A 66 -3.25 -3.84 -5.39
N GLY A 67 -3.60 -4.88 -6.15
CA GLY A 67 -3.80 -6.24 -5.64
C GLY A 67 -2.51 -6.85 -5.09
N GLY A 68 -1.40 -6.71 -5.82
CA GLY A 68 -0.10 -7.21 -5.35
C GLY A 68 0.36 -6.52 -4.07
N ALA A 69 0.09 -5.21 -3.92
CA ALA A 69 0.38 -4.48 -2.70
C ALA A 69 -0.49 -4.95 -1.52
N ALA A 70 -1.78 -5.23 -1.76
CA ALA A 70 -2.69 -5.75 -0.76
C ALA A 70 -2.30 -7.15 -0.29
N ASP A 71 -1.93 -8.04 -1.21
CA ASP A 71 -1.46 -9.39 -0.91
C ASP A 71 -0.15 -9.36 -0.11
N LEU A 72 0.79 -8.47 -0.48
CA LEU A 72 2.02 -8.28 0.28
C LEU A 72 1.73 -7.83 1.71
N LEU A 73 0.83 -6.85 1.90
CA LEU A 73 0.44 -6.41 3.24
C LEU A 73 -0.22 -7.55 4.03
N ALA A 74 -1.09 -8.34 3.39
CA ALA A 74 -1.74 -9.49 4.02
C ALA A 74 -0.70 -10.51 4.50
N ALA A 75 0.31 -10.81 3.67
CA ALA A 75 1.41 -11.69 4.04
C ALA A 75 2.24 -11.11 5.21
N CYS A 76 2.56 -9.82 5.20
CA CYS A 76 3.25 -9.15 6.30
C CYS A 76 2.46 -9.24 7.61
N LEU A 77 1.16 -8.95 7.59
CA LEU A 77 0.29 -9.03 8.77
C LEU A 77 0.13 -10.46 9.28
N PHE A 78 0.10 -11.44 8.38
CA PHE A 78 0.07 -12.85 8.74
C PHE A 78 1.35 -13.24 9.50
N ILE A 79 2.52 -12.89 8.96
CA ILE A 79 3.82 -13.19 9.61
C ILE A 79 3.94 -12.48 10.96
N ASP A 80 3.59 -11.19 11.03
CA ASP A 80 3.56 -10.40 12.27
C ASP A 80 2.66 -11.05 13.33
N GLY A 81 1.50 -11.58 12.92
CA GLY A 81 0.57 -12.31 13.79
C GLY A 81 1.06 -13.68 14.27
N LEU A 82 2.03 -14.29 13.57
CA LEU A 82 2.64 -15.58 13.99
C LEU A 82 3.78 -15.40 14.98
N GLU A 83 4.45 -14.25 15.01
CA GLU A 83 5.61 -13.99 15.89
C GLU A 83 5.32 -14.27 17.38
N PRO A 84 4.14 -13.95 17.94
CA PRO A 84 3.80 -14.33 19.32
C PRO A 84 3.70 -15.84 19.56
N ALA A 85 3.33 -16.62 18.54
CA ALA A 85 3.12 -18.07 18.63
C ALA A 85 4.40 -18.88 18.39
N LEU A 86 5.38 -18.31 17.68
CA LEU A 86 6.64 -18.99 17.33
C LEU A 86 7.71 -18.89 18.43
N GLY A 87 7.46 -18.11 19.48
CA GLY A 87 8.48 -17.72 20.47
C GLY A 87 9.52 -16.80 19.84
N ARG A 88 10.13 -15.89 20.62
CA ARG A 88 11.23 -15.07 20.12
C ARG A 88 12.35 -16.00 19.65
N VAL A 89 12.51 -16.15 18.34
CA VAL A 89 13.75 -16.68 17.78
C VAL A 89 14.81 -15.70 18.24
N SER A 90 15.65 -16.11 19.22
CA SER A 90 16.84 -15.35 19.60
C SER A 90 17.66 -15.12 18.34
N ARG A 91 17.50 -13.95 17.72
CA ARG A 91 18.42 -13.48 16.70
C ARG A 91 19.70 -13.13 17.45
N SER A 92 20.62 -14.09 17.54
CA SER A 92 22.00 -13.78 17.90
C SER A 92 22.57 -12.97 16.74
N VAL A 93 22.76 -11.68 16.98
CA VAL A 93 23.70 -10.86 16.21
C VAL A 93 24.88 -10.59 17.14
#